data_AF-X5RWK2-F1
#
_entry.id   AF-X5RWK2-F1
#
_cell.length_a   1.000
_cell.length_b   1.000
_cell.length_c   1.000
_cell.angle_alpha   90.00
_cell.angle_beta   90.00
_cell.angle_gamma   90.00
#
_symmetry.space_group_name_H-M   'P 1'
#
loop_
_entity.id
_entity.type
_entity.pdbx_description
1 polymer ?
#
loop_
_entity_poly.entity_id
_entity_poly.type
_entity_poly.pdbx_seq_one_letter_code
_entity_poly.pdbx_strand_id
1 'polypeptide(L)'
;MSSLVVSPAGGAEVSKPQVPKWRPSFSQPIDRIEERFGYYFDRGRDFAILENGTCVLTEAGLSDEAAAMAAIQTLAMIYNYHPDMKPSDMDDGNVLVSYNHPAFNVVLSDVANAHWQEIEARHQDGLATGEVLITPLGQNVFDELGKKALLGRCYMFMDAQAPKVIRI
;
A
#
# COMPACT_ATOMS: atom_id res chain seq x y z
N MET A 1 37.45 -25.64 39.33
CA MET A 1 36.97 -24.29 38.94
C MET A 1 36.13 -24.44 37.69
N SER A 2 34.81 -24.54 37.82
CA SER A 2 33.89 -24.60 36.67
C SER A 2 33.54 -23.18 36.26
N SER A 3 33.93 -22.80 35.04
CA SER A 3 33.57 -21.54 34.42
C SER A 3 32.12 -21.62 33.94
N LEU A 4 31.26 -20.74 34.46
CA LEU A 4 29.93 -20.48 33.94
C LEU A 4 30.07 -19.69 32.63
N VAL A 5 29.73 -20.33 31.51
CA VAL A 5 29.54 -19.63 30.24
C VAL A 5 28.12 -19.05 30.24
N VAL A 6 28.01 -17.75 30.48
CA VAL A 6 26.79 -16.98 30.21
C VAL A 6 26.58 -16.95 28.69
N SER A 7 25.50 -17.56 28.22
CA SER A 7 25.02 -17.37 26.84
C SER A 7 24.32 -16.02 26.75
N PRO A 8 24.61 -15.16 25.74
CA PRO A 8 23.91 -13.90 25.59
C PRO A 8 22.47 -14.16 25.15
N ALA A 9 21.55 -13.51 25.85
CA ALA A 9 20.12 -13.53 25.59
C ALA A 9 19.77 -12.91 24.24
N GLY A 10 18.87 -13.58 23.52
CA GLY A 10 17.86 -13.00 22.63
C GLY A 10 18.30 -11.85 21.73
N GLY A 11 18.86 -12.18 20.56
CA GLY A 11 18.67 -11.31 19.41
C GLY A 11 17.18 -11.28 19.10
N ALA A 12 16.53 -10.13 19.25
CA ALA A 12 15.19 -9.94 18.73
C ALA A 12 15.26 -10.21 17.21
N GLU A 13 14.65 -11.30 16.75
CA GLU A 13 14.44 -11.48 15.33
C GLU A 13 13.63 -10.29 14.85
N VAL A 14 14.24 -9.43 14.03
CA VAL A 14 13.52 -8.38 13.32
C VAL A 14 12.55 -9.11 12.40
N SER A 15 11.28 -9.22 12.81
CA SER A 15 10.25 -9.89 12.02
C SER A 15 10.20 -9.21 10.66
N LYS A 16 10.55 -9.95 9.60
CA LYS A 16 10.47 -9.42 8.24
C LYS A 16 9.06 -8.89 7.98
N PRO A 17 8.91 -7.72 7.33
CA PRO A 17 7.60 -7.24 6.90
C PRO A 17 6.87 -8.34 6.16
N GLN A 18 5.66 -8.64 6.61
CA GLN A 18 4.84 -9.63 5.95
C GLN A 18 4.28 -9.00 4.67
N VAL A 19 4.85 -9.38 3.53
CA VAL A 19 4.49 -8.82 2.22
C VAL A 19 3.38 -9.67 1.57
N PRO A 20 2.40 -9.04 0.90
CA PRO A 20 1.47 -9.73 0.00
C PRO A 20 2.20 -10.59 -1.04
N LYS A 21 1.64 -11.74 -1.37
CA LYS A 21 2.13 -12.59 -2.47
C LYS A 21 1.63 -12.09 -3.82
N TRP A 22 0.47 -11.44 -3.84
CA TRP A 22 -0.13 -10.97 -5.07
C TRP A 22 0.62 -9.78 -5.64
N ARG A 23 1.14 -9.99 -6.86
CA ARG A 23 1.51 -8.92 -7.78
C ARG A 23 0.50 -8.93 -8.94
N PRO A 24 -0.36 -7.90 -9.06
CA PRO A 24 -1.34 -7.79 -10.14
C PRO A 24 -0.68 -7.91 -11.52
N SER A 25 -1.32 -8.60 -12.45
CA SER A 25 -0.81 -8.71 -13.83
C SER A 25 -1.03 -7.46 -14.69
N PHE A 26 -1.77 -6.50 -14.14
CA PHE A 26 -2.15 -5.25 -14.77
C PHE A 26 -1.72 -4.06 -13.91
N SER A 27 -1.53 -2.91 -14.56
CA SER A 27 -1.25 -1.64 -13.91
C SER A 27 -2.41 -0.66 -14.09
N GLN A 28 -2.45 0.35 -13.25
CA GLN A 28 -3.38 1.45 -13.40
C GLN A 28 -2.73 2.59 -14.19
N PRO A 29 -3.47 3.29 -15.07
CA PRO A 29 -2.94 4.42 -15.84
C PRO A 29 -2.58 5.60 -14.93
N ILE A 30 -1.29 5.94 -14.86
CA ILE A 30 -0.75 6.97 -13.95
C ILE A 30 -1.39 8.34 -14.17
N ASP A 31 -1.63 8.75 -15.44
CA ASP A 31 -2.28 10.04 -15.74
C ASP A 31 -3.66 10.16 -15.06
N ARG A 32 -4.42 9.06 -15.03
CA ARG A 32 -5.74 9.03 -14.41
C ARG A 32 -5.65 8.96 -12.89
N ILE A 33 -4.63 8.30 -12.35
CA ILE A 33 -4.37 8.30 -10.91
C ILE A 33 -4.04 9.72 -10.45
N GLU A 34 -3.14 10.42 -11.14
CA GLU A 34 -2.78 11.80 -10.85
C GLU A 34 -4.00 12.73 -10.88
N GLU A 35 -4.81 12.65 -11.95
CA GLU A 35 -6.02 13.46 -12.09
C GLU A 35 -6.98 13.23 -10.91
N ARG A 36 -7.25 11.97 -10.58
CA ARG A 36 -8.20 11.60 -9.51
C ARG A 36 -7.68 11.95 -8.14
N PHE A 37 -6.41 11.67 -7.88
CA PHE A 37 -5.79 11.99 -6.60
C PHE A 37 -5.75 13.51 -6.37
N GLY A 38 -5.39 14.29 -7.40
CA GLY A 38 -5.47 15.74 -7.35
C GLY A 38 -6.89 16.25 -7.08
N TYR A 39 -7.92 15.62 -7.67
CA TYR A 39 -9.32 15.95 -7.38
C TYR A 39 -9.70 15.66 -5.91
N TYR A 40 -9.33 14.50 -5.36
CA TYR A 40 -9.70 14.12 -3.98
C TYR A 40 -9.06 14.97 -2.88
N PHE A 41 -7.96 15.65 -3.20
CA PHE A 41 -7.23 16.52 -2.27
C PHE A 41 -7.26 17.99 -2.71
N ASP A 42 -8.31 18.38 -3.44
CA ASP A 42 -8.62 19.75 -3.86
C ASP A 42 -7.49 20.47 -4.61
N ARG A 43 -6.54 19.72 -5.18
CA ARG A 43 -5.29 20.21 -5.80
C ARG A 43 -4.49 21.18 -4.91
N GLY A 44 -4.74 21.15 -3.60
CA GLY A 44 -4.17 22.10 -2.64
C GLY A 44 -2.90 21.59 -1.95
N ARG A 45 -2.45 20.37 -2.29
CA ARG A 45 -1.28 19.73 -1.69
C ARG A 45 -0.40 19.14 -2.78
N ASP A 46 0.91 19.31 -2.59
CA ASP A 46 1.93 18.66 -3.41
C ASP A 46 1.96 17.16 -3.09
N PHE A 47 2.24 16.33 -4.09
CA PHE A 47 2.32 14.89 -3.89
C PHE A 47 3.23 14.22 -4.91
N ALA A 48 3.96 13.20 -4.46
CA ALA A 48 4.73 12.34 -5.34
C ALA A 48 3.89 11.14 -5.80
N ILE A 49 4.14 10.64 -7.01
CA ILE A 49 3.57 9.39 -7.52
C ILE A 49 4.69 8.40 -7.82
N LEU A 50 4.57 7.19 -7.31
CA LEU A 50 5.48 6.08 -7.57
C LEU A 50 5.02 5.22 -8.75
N GLU A 51 5.93 4.40 -9.28
CA GLU A 51 5.77 3.63 -10.52
C GLU A 51 4.50 2.78 -10.57
N ASN A 52 4.05 2.21 -9.46
CA ASN A 52 2.83 1.40 -9.39
C ASN A 52 1.58 2.18 -8.96
N GLY A 53 1.68 3.51 -8.92
CA GLY A 53 0.55 4.42 -8.68
C GLY A 53 0.29 4.76 -7.21
N THR A 54 1.22 4.44 -6.31
CA THR A 54 1.13 4.92 -4.92
C THR A 54 1.41 6.41 -4.88
N CYS A 55 0.47 7.17 -4.31
CA CYS A 55 0.57 8.61 -4.15
C CYS A 55 0.98 8.94 -2.72
N VAL A 56 1.92 9.86 -2.52
CA VAL A 56 2.33 10.32 -1.19
C VAL A 56 2.21 11.83 -1.14
N LEU A 57 1.38 12.34 -0.23
CA LEU A 57 1.31 13.78 0.01
C LEU A 57 2.59 14.26 0.66
N THR A 58 3.11 15.37 0.19
CA THR A 58 4.33 15.98 0.70
C THR A 58 4.04 17.32 1.37
N GLU A 59 5.03 17.84 2.11
CA GLU A 59 4.97 19.22 2.57
C GLU A 59 5.01 20.18 1.37
N ALA A 60 4.34 21.32 1.50
CA ALA A 60 4.26 22.30 0.41
C ALA A 60 5.62 22.98 0.19
N GLY A 61 5.99 23.17 -1.08
CA GLY A 61 7.17 23.95 -1.46
C GLY A 61 8.51 23.22 -1.27
N LEU A 62 8.49 21.90 -1.14
CA LEU A 62 9.69 21.08 -1.28
C LEU A 62 10.20 21.12 -2.73
N SER A 63 11.51 20.96 -2.92
CA SER A 63 12.04 20.66 -4.25
C SER A 63 11.62 19.25 -4.67
N ASP A 64 11.59 18.97 -5.98
CA ASP A 64 11.27 17.64 -6.51
C ASP A 64 12.10 16.52 -5.87
N GLU A 65 13.40 16.77 -5.65
CA GLU A 65 14.29 15.81 -4.99
C GLU A 65 13.91 15.57 -3.51
N ALA A 66 13.60 16.64 -2.77
CA ALA A 66 13.19 16.53 -1.38
C ALA A 66 11.82 15.85 -1.23
N ALA A 67 10.87 16.18 -2.11
CA ALA A 67 9.56 15.55 -2.19
C ALA A 67 9.68 14.05 -2.50
N ALA A 68 10.52 13.68 -3.47
CA ALA A 68 10.79 12.29 -3.80
C ALA A 68 11.39 11.52 -2.61
N MET A 69 12.39 12.08 -1.92
CA MET A 69 12.97 11.45 -0.73
C MET A 69 11.95 11.28 0.40
N ALA A 70 11.12 12.30 0.66
CA ALA A 70 10.08 12.24 1.67
C ALA A 70 9.04 11.15 1.35
N ALA A 71 8.67 10.99 0.08
CA ALA A 71 7.76 9.96 -0.37
C ALA A 71 8.32 8.55 -0.12
N ILE A 72 9.58 8.31 -0.47
CA ILE A 72 10.27 7.03 -0.25
C ILE A 72 10.37 6.72 1.26
N GLN A 73 10.72 7.72 2.08
CA GLN A 73 10.77 7.56 3.54
C GLN A 73 9.39 7.23 4.12
N THR A 74 8.34 7.85 3.60
CA THR A 74 6.96 7.56 4.01
C THR A 74 6.58 6.11 3.76
N LEU A 75 6.87 5.57 2.57
CA LEU A 75 6.62 4.16 2.27
C LEU A 75 7.47 3.22 3.13
N ALA A 76 8.73 3.58 3.41
CA ALA A 76 9.59 2.80 4.29
C ALA A 76 9.02 2.72 5.73
N MET A 77 8.39 3.78 6.23
CA MET A 77 7.73 3.74 7.55
C MET A 77 6.54 2.78 7.55
N ILE A 78 5.67 2.88 6.54
CA ILE A 78 4.50 2.00 6.38
C ILE A 78 4.93 0.53 6.29
N TYR A 79 5.91 0.25 5.43
CA TYR A 79 6.40 -1.10 5.16
C TYR A 79 6.98 -1.79 6.40
N ASN A 80 7.65 -1.03 7.29
CA ASN A 80 8.36 -1.61 8.43
C ASN A 80 7.54 -1.72 9.73
N TYR A 81 6.41 -1.03 9.88
CA TYR A 81 5.69 -0.90 11.17
C TYR A 81 4.28 -1.51 11.21
N HIS A 82 3.90 -2.30 10.20
CA HIS A 82 2.55 -2.84 9.94
C HIS A 82 1.65 -1.83 9.22
N PRO A 83 1.31 -2.07 7.94
CA PRO A 83 0.41 -1.19 7.20
C PRO A 83 -1.01 -1.43 7.68
N ASP A 84 -1.53 -0.53 8.51
CA ASP A 84 -2.98 -0.36 8.62
C ASP A 84 -3.48 0.33 7.35
N MET A 85 -4.63 -0.12 6.85
CA MET A 85 -5.25 0.44 5.65
C MET A 85 -6.72 0.71 5.88
N LYS A 86 -7.18 1.85 5.37
CA LYS A 86 -8.57 2.25 5.41
C LYS A 86 -9.05 2.55 3.98
N PRO A 87 -9.86 1.66 3.37
CA PRO A 87 -10.52 1.95 2.12
C PRO A 87 -11.69 2.90 2.31
N SER A 88 -11.95 3.76 1.33
CA SER A 88 -13.09 4.66 1.28
C SER A 88 -13.63 4.71 -0.14
N ASP A 89 -14.95 4.61 -0.29
CA ASP A 89 -15.60 4.86 -1.58
C ASP A 89 -15.55 6.35 -1.92
N MET A 90 -15.23 6.65 -3.17
CA MET A 90 -15.25 8.00 -3.72
C MET A 90 -16.55 8.24 -4.50
N ASP A 91 -16.86 9.50 -4.75
CA ASP A 91 -18.09 9.94 -5.42
C ASP A 91 -18.22 9.46 -6.88
N ASP A 92 -17.09 9.16 -7.53
CA ASP A 92 -17.02 8.60 -8.88
C ASP A 92 -16.90 7.07 -8.92
N GLY A 93 -17.12 6.41 -7.78
CA GLY A 93 -17.11 4.95 -7.64
C GLY A 93 -15.72 4.32 -7.59
N ASN A 94 -14.65 5.13 -7.67
CA ASN A 94 -13.30 4.67 -7.36
C ASN A 94 -13.15 4.39 -5.86
N VAL A 95 -12.12 3.65 -5.49
CA VAL A 95 -11.77 3.42 -4.08
C VAL A 95 -10.47 4.14 -3.77
N LEU A 96 -10.47 4.94 -2.71
CA LEU A 96 -9.26 5.50 -2.13
C LEU A 96 -8.82 4.62 -0.96
N VAL A 97 -7.64 4.03 -1.06
CA VAL A 97 -7.00 3.28 0.02
C VAL A 97 -6.03 4.22 0.71
N SER A 98 -6.24 4.47 2.00
CA SER A 98 -5.33 5.30 2.83
C SER A 98 -4.57 4.42 3.82
N TYR A 99 -3.35 4.81 4.16
CA TYR A 99 -2.51 4.10 5.13
C TYR A 99 -2.30 4.93 6.41
N ASN A 100 -1.64 4.34 7.41
CA ASN A 100 -1.27 5.00 8.68
C ASN A 100 -0.29 6.18 8.54
N HIS A 101 0.17 6.48 7.34
CA HIS A 101 1.00 7.61 6.95
C HIS A 101 0.41 8.24 5.67
N PRO A 102 0.84 9.44 5.22
CA PRO A 102 0.21 10.16 4.10
C PRO A 102 0.50 9.55 2.71
N ALA A 103 0.44 8.23 2.59
CA ALA A 103 0.45 7.48 1.36
C ALA A 103 -0.95 6.91 1.05
N PHE A 104 -1.23 6.73 -0.23
CA PHE A 104 -2.54 6.35 -0.73
C PHE A 104 -2.43 5.57 -2.04
N ASN A 105 -3.47 4.79 -2.35
CA ASN A 105 -3.71 4.31 -3.71
C ASN A 105 -5.12 4.68 -4.14
N VAL A 106 -5.26 5.15 -5.37
CA VAL A 106 -6.55 5.22 -6.05
C VAL A 106 -6.73 3.93 -6.83
N VAL A 107 -7.83 3.21 -6.59
CA VAL A 107 -8.24 2.05 -7.37
C VAL A 107 -9.37 2.48 -8.29
N LEU A 108 -9.05 2.63 -9.56
CA LEU A 108 -9.95 3.05 -10.61
C LEU A 108 -11.01 1.97 -10.86
N SER A 109 -12.28 2.36 -10.78
CA SER A 109 -13.41 1.45 -10.78
C SER A 109 -13.53 0.67 -12.09
N ASP A 110 -13.35 1.33 -13.23
CA ASP A 110 -13.37 0.72 -14.56
C ASP A 110 -12.21 -0.27 -14.77
N VAL A 111 -11.01 0.07 -14.29
CA VAL A 111 -9.85 -0.83 -14.34
C VAL A 111 -10.10 -2.05 -13.47
N ALA A 112 -10.57 -1.86 -12.24
CA ALA A 112 -10.90 -2.96 -11.34
C ALA A 112 -11.98 -3.87 -11.95
N ASN A 113 -13.01 -3.31 -12.58
CA ASN A 113 -14.07 -4.07 -13.23
C ASN A 113 -13.56 -4.86 -14.45
N ALA A 114 -12.67 -4.26 -15.26
CA ALA A 114 -12.07 -4.93 -16.41
C ALA A 114 -11.19 -6.14 -16.01
N HIS A 115 -10.61 -6.10 -14.80
CA HIS A 115 -9.74 -7.15 -14.27
C HIS A 115 -10.35 -7.92 -13.10
N TRP A 116 -11.67 -7.84 -12.92
CA TRP A 116 -12.36 -8.38 -11.74
C TRP A 116 -12.10 -9.86 -11.51
N GLN A 117 -11.97 -10.65 -12.59
CA GLN A 117 -11.67 -12.08 -12.49
C GLN A 117 -10.34 -12.37 -11.77
N GLU A 118 -9.29 -11.57 -12.02
CA GLU A 118 -8.02 -11.73 -11.30
C GLU A 118 -8.17 -11.32 -9.84
N ILE A 119 -8.83 -10.18 -9.59
CA ILE A 119 -9.05 -9.65 -8.25
C ILE A 119 -9.80 -10.68 -7.40
N GLU A 120 -10.89 -11.24 -7.91
CA GLU A 120 -11.67 -12.27 -7.24
C GLU A 120 -10.82 -13.51 -6.93
N ALA A 121 -10.01 -13.97 -7.90
CA ALA A 121 -9.19 -15.16 -7.73
C ALA A 121 -7.99 -14.96 -6.78
N ARG A 122 -7.47 -13.72 -6.64
CA ARG A 122 -6.18 -13.45 -5.98
C ARG A 122 -6.25 -12.51 -4.79
N HIS A 123 -7.38 -11.90 -4.46
CA HIS A 123 -7.47 -10.92 -3.36
C HIS A 123 -6.92 -11.45 -2.03
N GLN A 124 -7.09 -12.74 -1.71
CA GLN A 124 -6.55 -13.33 -0.48
C GLN A 124 -5.01 -13.37 -0.45
N ASP A 125 -4.36 -13.44 -1.61
CA ASP A 125 -2.90 -13.29 -1.73
C ASP A 125 -2.44 -11.83 -1.50
N GLY A 126 -3.38 -10.88 -1.43
CA GLY A 126 -3.20 -9.50 -1.01
C GLY A 126 -3.04 -9.31 0.50
N LEU A 127 -3.30 -10.34 1.30
CA LEU A 127 -3.07 -10.36 2.74
C LEU A 127 -1.59 -10.62 3.05
N ALA A 128 -1.13 -10.03 4.16
CA ALA A 128 0.20 -10.28 4.70
C ALA A 128 0.24 -11.67 5.35
N THR A 129 1.40 -12.33 5.28
CA THR A 129 1.61 -13.72 5.74
C THR A 129 1.47 -13.84 7.27
N GLY A 130 0.24 -13.84 7.78
CA GLY A 130 -0.07 -13.80 9.22
C GLY A 130 -1.36 -13.06 9.56
N GLU A 131 -1.89 -12.27 8.61
CA GLU A 131 -3.25 -11.73 8.67
C GLU A 131 -4.24 -12.91 8.52
N VAL A 132 -4.77 -13.34 9.66
CA VAL A 132 -5.55 -14.57 9.85
C VAL A 132 -6.77 -14.61 8.92
N LEU A 133 -6.83 -15.63 8.05
CA LEU A 133 -7.97 -15.97 7.18
C LEU A 133 -9.10 -16.74 7.90
N ILE A 134 -8.92 -17.09 9.18
CA ILE A 134 -9.88 -17.86 9.98
C ILE A 134 -10.18 -17.11 11.27
N THR A 135 -11.27 -16.34 11.29
CA THR A 135 -11.83 -15.85 12.55
C THR A 135 -12.62 -16.98 13.23
N PRO A 136 -12.89 -16.91 14.54
CA PRO A 136 -13.84 -17.83 15.19
C PRO A 136 -15.25 -17.84 14.55
N LEU A 137 -15.55 -16.88 13.65
CA LEU A 137 -16.81 -16.72 12.93
C LEU A 137 -16.78 -17.27 11.50
N GLY A 138 -15.66 -17.82 11.03
CA GLY A 138 -15.51 -18.41 9.69
C GLY A 138 -14.44 -17.74 8.82
N GLN A 139 -14.40 -18.14 7.53
CA GLN A 139 -13.55 -17.52 6.51
C GLN A 139 -13.90 -16.03 6.35
N ASN A 140 -12.88 -15.17 6.25
CA ASN A 140 -13.10 -13.76 5.89
C ASN A 140 -13.76 -13.69 4.51
N VAL A 141 -15.00 -13.22 4.45
CA VAL A 141 -15.68 -12.88 3.22
C VAL A 141 -15.37 -11.41 2.93
N PHE A 142 -14.55 -11.15 1.92
CA PHE A 142 -14.27 -9.79 1.46
C PHE A 142 -15.37 -9.35 0.48
N ASP A 143 -15.95 -8.19 0.75
CA ASP A 143 -16.81 -7.49 -0.19
C ASP A 143 -15.99 -6.84 -1.32
N GLU A 144 -16.66 -6.16 -2.25
CA GLU A 144 -15.96 -5.54 -3.38
C GLU A 144 -14.99 -4.45 -2.95
N LEU A 145 -15.35 -3.67 -1.92
CA LEU A 145 -14.51 -2.62 -1.34
C LEU A 145 -13.23 -3.23 -0.76
N GLY A 146 -13.35 -4.28 0.05
CA GLY A 146 -12.23 -4.99 0.65
C GLY A 146 -11.30 -5.62 -0.40
N LYS A 147 -11.86 -6.20 -1.47
CA LYS A 147 -11.08 -6.75 -2.58
C LYS A 147 -10.29 -5.68 -3.33
N LYS A 148 -10.92 -4.54 -3.63
CA LYS A 148 -10.24 -3.37 -4.21
C LYS A 148 -9.19 -2.80 -3.26
N ALA A 149 -9.44 -2.79 -1.95
CA ALA A 149 -8.47 -2.35 -0.95
C ALA A 149 -7.20 -3.21 -0.98
N LEU A 150 -7.36 -4.53 -1.06
CA LEU A 150 -6.24 -5.47 -1.16
C LEU A 150 -5.45 -5.30 -2.46
N LEU A 151 -6.12 -4.97 -3.57
CA LEU A 151 -5.44 -4.58 -4.82
C LEU A 151 -4.58 -3.31 -4.62
N GLY A 152 -5.15 -2.25 -4.03
CA GLY A 152 -4.41 -1.02 -3.72
C GLY A 152 -3.18 -1.28 -2.84
N ARG A 153 -3.34 -2.12 -1.82
CA ARG A 153 -2.25 -2.57 -0.93
C ARG A 153 -1.13 -3.26 -1.69
N CYS A 154 -1.45 -4.14 -2.64
CA CYS A 154 -0.43 -4.80 -3.47
C CYS A 154 0.43 -3.78 -4.23
N TYR A 155 -0.17 -2.75 -4.81
CA TYR A 155 0.59 -1.68 -5.48
C TYR A 155 1.48 -0.91 -4.50
N MET A 156 0.99 -0.55 -3.30
CA MET A 156 1.82 0.08 -2.27
C MET A 156 3.02 -0.77 -1.89
N PHE A 157 2.84 -2.08 -1.69
CA PHE A 157 3.94 -2.96 -1.36
C PHE A 157 4.95 -3.11 -2.50
N MET A 158 4.49 -3.15 -3.76
CA MET A 158 5.38 -3.15 -4.92
C MET A 158 6.25 -1.88 -4.95
N ASP A 159 5.64 -0.72 -4.71
CA ASP A 159 6.35 0.56 -4.61
C ASP A 159 7.26 0.65 -3.39
N ALA A 160 6.88 0.09 -2.24
CA ALA A 160 7.72 0.07 -1.05
C ALA A 160 8.93 -0.87 -1.20
N GLN A 161 8.79 -1.97 -1.94
CA GLN A 161 9.86 -2.94 -2.20
C GLN A 161 10.89 -2.45 -3.23
N ALA A 162 10.45 -1.67 -4.21
CA ALA A 162 11.28 -1.13 -5.29
C ALA A 162 10.91 0.33 -5.56
N PRO A 163 11.21 1.25 -4.61
CA PRO A 163 10.73 2.63 -4.69
C PRO A 163 11.32 3.36 -5.90
N LYS A 164 10.41 3.86 -6.74
CA LYS A 164 10.74 4.68 -7.89
C LYS A 164 9.67 5.75 -8.08
N VAL A 165 10.00 6.99 -7.73
CA VAL A 165 9.15 8.16 -7.96
C VAL A 165 9.23 8.52 -9.45
N ILE A 166 8.06 8.68 -10.08
CA ILE A 166 7.95 8.98 -11.52
C ILE A 166 7.32 10.34 -11.81
N ARG A 167 6.64 10.95 -10.82
CA ARG A 167 6.05 12.30 -10.88
C ARG A 167 6.10 12.97 -9.51
N ILE A 168 6.21 14.29 -9.52
CA ILE A 168 6.04 15.23 -8.40
C ILE A 168 5.01 16.27 -8.85
#